data_AF-A0A1W9TVZ0-F1
#
_entry.id   AF-A0A1W9TVZ0-F1
#
_cell.length_a   1.000
_cell.length_b   1.000
_cell.length_c   1.000
_cell.angle_alpha   90.00
_cell.angle_beta   90.00
_cell.angle_gamma   90.00
#
_symmetry.space_group_name_H-M   'P 1'
#
loop_
_entity.id
_entity.type
_entity.pdbx_description
1 polymer ?
#
loop_
_entity_poly.entity_id
_entity_poly.type
_entity_poly.pdbx_seq_one_letter_code
_entity_poly.pdbx_strand_id
1 'polypeptide(L)'
;MIPVYFPFTYISENSIKSIGSVFKKIGIYNVTDKIISETIQQYVDNEVLHIVDPIGLDFKSLEISLNEYKQWWSINRGGDMALKNITMGDIPFYNETATSRIRSDIQGRTQKKIEIDPFLESMFFLRIAHEFDLQQDLIDSKLNEIKKLESNLYKELRGEDESIYMKK
;
A
#
# COMPACT_ATOMS: atom_id res chain seq x y z
N MET A 1 0.35 -16.79 24.01
CA MET A 1 1.06 -16.53 22.74
C MET A 1 0.13 -15.70 21.86
N ILE A 2 0.59 -14.61 21.27
CA ILE A 2 -0.23 -13.74 20.41
C ILE A 2 0.03 -14.15 18.95
N PRO A 3 -0.98 -14.57 18.18
CA PRO A 3 -0.82 -14.86 16.76
C PRO A 3 -0.52 -13.57 16.00
N VAL A 4 0.40 -13.63 15.05
CA VAL A 4 0.74 -12.47 14.22
C VAL A 4 0.04 -12.58 12.88
N TYR A 5 -0.62 -11.52 12.45
CA TYR A 5 -1.17 -11.36 11.12
C TYR A 5 -0.01 -11.10 10.17
N PHE A 6 0.46 -12.14 9.49
CA PHE A 6 1.61 -12.11 8.59
C PHE A 6 1.22 -12.83 7.28
N PRO A 7 1.63 -12.36 6.09
CA PRO A 7 2.68 -11.37 5.79
C PRO A 7 2.28 -9.89 5.79
N PHE A 8 1.03 -9.57 6.12
CA PHE A 8 0.50 -8.21 6.01
C PHE A 8 0.85 -7.34 7.22
N THR A 9 1.12 -6.07 6.98
CA THR A 9 1.41 -5.07 8.03
C THR A 9 0.24 -4.10 8.23
N TYR A 10 -0.79 -4.20 7.39
CA TYR A 10 -2.06 -3.49 7.49
C TYR A 10 -3.20 -4.49 7.66
N ILE A 11 -4.21 -4.12 8.45
CA ILE A 11 -5.42 -4.92 8.63
C ILE A 11 -6.65 -3.99 8.60
N SER A 12 -7.63 -4.33 7.75
CA SER A 12 -8.88 -3.59 7.67
C SER A 12 -9.82 -3.92 8.83
N GLU A 13 -10.76 -3.04 9.16
CA GLU A 13 -11.72 -3.27 10.24
C GLU A 13 -12.53 -4.54 10.07
N ASN A 14 -12.93 -4.86 8.83
CA ASN A 14 -13.69 -6.06 8.53
C ASN A 14 -12.88 -7.32 8.83
N SER A 15 -11.57 -7.29 8.52
CA SER A 15 -10.65 -8.36 8.86
C SER A 15 -10.43 -8.47 10.37
N ILE A 16 -10.27 -7.35 11.09
CA ILE A 16 -10.19 -7.35 12.57
C ILE A 16 -11.43 -8.02 13.17
N LYS A 17 -12.63 -7.63 12.75
CA LYS A 17 -13.90 -8.20 13.24
C LYS A 17 -13.99 -9.70 12.93
N SER A 18 -13.62 -10.10 11.73
CA SER A 18 -13.68 -11.50 11.29
C SER A 18 -12.71 -12.37 12.07
N ILE A 19 -11.45 -11.95 12.19
CA ILE A 19 -10.41 -12.72 12.90
C ILE A 19 -10.63 -12.66 14.42
N GLY A 20 -11.17 -11.54 14.92
CA GLY A 20 -11.56 -11.35 16.32
C GLY A 20 -12.60 -12.36 16.82
N SER A 21 -13.37 -12.99 15.93
CA SER A 21 -14.28 -14.09 16.29
C SER A 21 -13.55 -15.36 16.72
N VAL A 22 -12.29 -15.54 16.29
CA VAL A 22 -11.46 -16.72 16.56
C VAL A 22 -10.36 -16.40 17.58
N PHE A 23 -9.71 -15.26 17.43
CA PHE A 23 -8.58 -14.85 18.26
C PHE A 23 -8.94 -13.61 19.07
N LYS A 24 -8.77 -13.67 20.39
CA LYS A 24 -9.04 -12.54 21.29
C LYS A 24 -8.09 -11.36 21.08
N LYS A 25 -6.86 -11.63 20.63
CA LYS A 25 -5.79 -10.66 20.43
C LYS A 25 -4.93 -11.08 19.25
N ILE A 26 -4.59 -10.15 18.37
CA ILE A 26 -3.82 -10.39 17.14
C ILE A 26 -2.67 -9.38 17.07
N GLY A 27 -1.48 -9.84 16.70
CA GLY A 27 -0.30 -9.01 16.48
C GLY A 27 -0.22 -8.51 15.05
N ILE A 28 0.15 -7.23 14.85
CA ILE A 28 0.49 -6.69 13.52
C ILE A 28 1.87 -6.04 13.59
N TYR A 29 2.69 -6.18 12.54
CA TYR A 29 3.98 -5.50 12.50
C TYR A 29 3.84 -4.03 12.21
N ASN A 30 4.51 -3.20 13.01
CA ASN A 30 4.64 -1.79 12.70
C ASN A 30 5.78 -1.56 11.71
N VAL A 31 5.49 -0.92 10.58
CA VAL A 31 6.50 -0.54 9.59
C VAL A 31 6.55 0.97 9.36
N THR A 32 5.82 1.75 10.14
CA THR A 32 5.76 3.20 9.99
C THR A 32 5.94 3.91 11.33
N ASP A 33 6.60 5.06 11.31
CA ASP A 33 6.65 5.98 12.47
C ASP A 33 5.36 6.82 12.61
N LYS A 34 4.36 6.57 11.76
CA LYS A 34 3.13 7.36 11.72
C LYS A 34 2.13 6.89 12.75
N ILE A 35 1.35 7.85 13.22
CA ILE A 35 0.16 7.63 14.04
C ILE A 35 -0.78 6.68 13.29
N ILE A 36 -1.02 5.54 13.91
CA ILE A 36 -2.02 4.56 13.51
C ILE A 36 -3.38 5.25 13.48
N SER A 37 -4.24 4.94 12.50
CA SER A 37 -5.55 5.60 12.39
C SER A 37 -6.33 5.51 13.70
N GLU A 38 -7.13 6.53 14.01
CA GLU A 38 -7.91 6.58 15.26
C GLU A 38 -8.74 5.31 15.45
N THR A 39 -9.28 4.74 14.37
CA THR A 39 -10.02 3.48 14.42
C THR A 39 -9.14 2.30 14.81
N ILE A 40 -7.92 2.16 14.28
CA ILE A 40 -7.02 1.07 14.68
C ILE A 40 -6.54 1.28 16.12
N GLN A 41 -6.33 2.54 16.55
CA GLN A 41 -5.97 2.86 17.93
C GLN A 41 -7.04 2.36 18.92
N GLN A 42 -8.33 2.49 18.60
CA GLN A 42 -9.40 1.93 19.43
C GLN A 42 -9.28 0.41 19.61
N TYR A 43 -8.86 -0.33 18.59
CA TYR A 43 -8.66 -1.78 18.71
C TYR A 43 -7.41 -2.14 19.50
N VAL A 44 -6.39 -1.29 19.50
CA VAL A 44 -5.21 -1.43 20.37
C VAL A 44 -5.58 -1.19 21.83
N ASP A 45 -6.33 -0.11 22.10
CA ASP A 45 -6.76 0.27 23.45
C ASP A 45 -7.71 -0.78 24.06
N ASN A 46 -8.54 -1.41 23.24
CA ASN A 46 -9.42 -2.53 23.64
C ASN A 46 -8.72 -3.89 23.69
N GLU A 47 -7.39 -3.94 23.57
CA GLU A 47 -6.54 -5.14 23.58
C GLU A 47 -6.84 -6.19 22.48
N VAL A 48 -7.60 -5.83 21.44
CA VAL A 48 -7.88 -6.70 20.29
C VAL A 48 -6.66 -6.76 19.36
N LEU A 49 -5.95 -5.65 19.21
CA LEU A 49 -4.72 -5.55 18.44
C LEU A 49 -3.50 -5.32 19.31
N HIS A 50 -2.39 -5.94 18.92
CA HIS A 50 -1.07 -5.75 19.50
C HIS A 50 -0.11 -5.29 18.41
N ILE A 51 0.51 -4.14 18.61
CA ILE A 51 1.52 -3.64 17.67
C ILE A 51 2.85 -4.31 18.00
N VAL A 52 3.47 -4.93 17.01
CA VAL A 52 4.78 -5.56 17.11
C VAL A 52 5.79 -4.63 16.46
N ASP A 53 6.57 -3.94 17.30
CA ASP A 53 7.60 -3.04 16.82
C ASP A 53 8.89 -3.80 16.44
N PRO A 54 9.42 -3.57 15.23
CA PRO A 54 10.66 -4.16 14.76
C PRO A 54 11.86 -3.52 15.49
N ILE A 55 12.55 -4.30 16.31
CA ILE A 55 13.71 -3.82 17.08
C ILE A 55 14.84 -3.44 16.12
N GLY A 56 15.42 -2.25 16.30
CA GLY A 56 16.59 -1.79 15.55
C GLY A 56 16.28 -1.14 14.21
N LEU A 57 15.00 -0.94 13.86
CA LEU A 57 14.64 -0.21 12.66
C LEU A 57 14.80 1.30 12.84
N ASP A 58 15.58 1.92 11.95
CA ASP A 58 15.54 3.38 11.76
C ASP A 58 14.47 3.73 10.71
N PHE A 59 13.29 4.11 11.19
CA PHE A 59 12.17 4.53 10.33
C PHE A 59 12.52 5.72 9.45
N LYS A 60 13.40 6.63 9.90
CA LYS A 60 13.78 7.80 9.13
C LYS A 60 14.63 7.41 7.94
N SER A 61 15.62 6.53 8.14
CA SER A 61 16.42 6.01 7.04
C SER A 61 15.56 5.23 6.05
N LEU A 62 14.61 4.43 6.54
CA LEU A 62 13.68 3.68 5.70
C LEU A 62 12.83 4.60 4.80
N GLU A 63 12.24 5.65 5.38
CA GLU A 63 11.43 6.63 4.65
C GLU A 63 12.24 7.44 3.62
N ILE A 64 13.50 7.77 3.93
CA ILE A 64 14.40 8.42 2.96
C ILE A 64 14.61 7.49 1.75
N SER A 65 15.00 6.24 1.97
CA SER A 65 15.22 5.27 0.90
C SER A 65 13.96 5.01 0.07
N LEU A 66 12.78 4.97 0.71
CA LEU A 66 11.51 4.83 -0.01
C LEU A 66 11.19 6.04 -0.88
N ASN A 67 11.46 7.25 -0.39
CA ASN A 67 11.25 8.46 -1.19
C ASN A 67 12.21 8.52 -2.37
N GLU A 68 13.49 8.17 -2.18
CA GLU A 68 14.46 8.06 -3.27
C GLU A 68 14.01 7.03 -4.31
N TYR A 69 13.55 5.85 -3.86
CA TYR A 69 13.01 4.84 -4.75
C TYR A 69 11.78 5.34 -5.51
N LYS A 70 10.83 5.99 -4.84
CA LYS A 70 9.62 6.55 -5.49
C LYS A 70 9.96 7.66 -6.49
N GLN A 71 10.94 8.51 -6.19
CA GLN A 71 11.43 9.54 -7.11
C GLN A 71 12.12 8.91 -8.32
N TRP A 72 12.98 7.92 -8.11
CA TRP A 72 13.57 7.17 -9.20
C TRP A 72 12.50 6.51 -10.05
N TRP A 73 11.52 5.84 -9.42
CA TRP A 73 10.43 5.18 -10.10
C TRP A 73 9.60 6.18 -10.91
N SER A 74 9.21 7.33 -10.34
CA SER A 74 8.40 8.33 -11.05
C SER A 74 9.10 8.93 -12.27
N ILE A 75 10.42 9.13 -12.21
CA ILE A 75 11.25 9.60 -13.32
C ILE A 75 11.41 8.51 -14.40
N ASN A 76 11.57 7.25 -13.98
CA ASN A 76 11.85 6.13 -14.87
C ASN A 76 10.60 5.35 -15.29
N ARG A 77 9.39 5.75 -14.85
CA ARG A 77 8.08 5.17 -15.24
C ARG A 77 7.68 5.53 -16.67
N GLY A 78 8.65 5.72 -17.57
CA GLY A 78 8.49 6.10 -18.98
C GLY A 78 7.70 5.10 -19.85
N GLY A 79 6.94 4.16 -19.27
CA GLY A 79 6.06 3.25 -19.98
C GLY A 79 4.78 3.90 -20.50
N ASP A 80 4.15 4.81 -19.74
CA ASP A 80 2.85 5.38 -20.13
C ASP A 80 2.96 6.52 -21.16
N MET A 81 4.06 7.30 -21.14
CA MET A 81 4.31 8.28 -22.20
C MET A 81 4.92 7.67 -23.46
N ALA A 82 5.63 6.53 -23.36
CA ALA A 82 6.14 5.84 -24.54
C ALA A 82 5.00 5.32 -25.44
N LEU A 83 3.90 4.84 -24.87
CA LEU A 83 2.73 4.40 -25.64
C LEU A 83 2.05 5.55 -26.39
N LYS A 84 2.08 6.78 -25.85
CA LYS A 84 1.51 7.98 -26.49
C LYS A 84 2.34 8.48 -27.68
N ASN A 85 3.63 8.16 -27.71
CA ASN A 85 4.55 8.56 -28.79
C ASN A 85 4.60 7.54 -29.93
N ILE A 86 4.11 6.30 -29.74
CA ILE A 86 4.04 5.27 -30.79
C ILE A 86 3.11 5.70 -31.94
N THR A 87 2.12 6.56 -31.69
CA THR A 87 1.25 7.12 -32.74
C THR A 87 1.90 8.23 -33.59
N MET A 88 3.08 8.74 -33.22
CA MET A 88 3.78 9.82 -33.96
C MET A 88 5.08 9.38 -34.66
N GLY A 89 5.31 8.09 -34.83
CA GLY A 89 6.34 7.57 -35.74
C GLY A 89 7.77 7.57 -35.22
N ASP A 90 8.04 8.11 -34.03
CA ASP A 90 9.37 8.05 -33.41
C ASP A 90 9.42 6.97 -32.32
N ILE A 91 10.29 5.97 -32.53
CA ILE A 91 10.58 4.89 -31.58
C ILE A 91 11.43 5.48 -30.44
N PRO A 92 10.91 5.61 -29.20
CA PRO A 92 11.56 6.41 -28.15
C PRO A 92 12.66 5.68 -27.37
N PHE A 93 13.01 4.44 -27.75
CA PHE A 93 13.88 3.55 -26.95
C PHE A 93 15.35 3.51 -27.37
N TYR A 94 15.74 4.20 -28.43
CA TYR A 94 17.14 4.25 -28.90
C TYR A 94 17.78 5.61 -28.62
N ASN A 95 17.97 5.94 -27.34
CA ASN A 95 19.02 6.89 -26.97
C ASN A 95 20.26 6.09 -26.55
N GLU A 96 21.20 5.91 -27.49
CA GLU A 96 22.51 5.27 -27.28
C GLU A 96 23.29 5.86 -26.08
N THR A 97 22.92 7.06 -25.63
CA THR A 97 23.46 7.73 -24.46
C THR A 97 23.06 7.08 -23.13
N ALA A 98 21.88 6.46 -23.01
CA ALA A 98 21.44 5.86 -21.75
C ALA A 98 22.23 4.57 -21.45
N THR A 99 22.37 3.68 -22.44
CA THR A 99 23.15 2.44 -22.31
C THR A 99 24.64 2.72 -22.16
N SER A 100 25.18 3.70 -22.89
CA SER A 100 26.58 4.13 -22.75
C SER A 100 26.87 4.75 -21.37
N ARG A 101 25.95 5.56 -20.84
CA ARG A 101 26.08 6.17 -19.50
C ARG A 101 25.95 5.14 -18.38
N ILE A 102 24.97 4.23 -18.47
CA ILE A 102 24.83 3.10 -17.55
C ILE A 102 26.07 2.20 -17.60
N ARG A 103 26.58 1.88 -18.80
CA ARG A 103 27.81 1.09 -18.96
C ARG A 103 29.02 1.79 -18.35
N SER A 104 29.18 3.10 -18.58
CA SER A 104 30.26 3.90 -18.00
C SER A 104 30.17 3.97 -16.46
N ASP A 105 28.95 4.14 -15.92
CA ASP A 105 28.72 4.17 -14.47
C ASP A 105 28.97 2.79 -13.82
N ILE A 106 28.64 1.69 -14.50
CA ILE A 106 28.91 0.32 -14.04
C ILE A 106 30.41 -0.01 -14.12
N GLN A 107 31.10 0.41 -15.19
CA GLN A 107 32.52 0.12 -15.40
C GLN A 107 33.44 1.03 -14.56
N GLY A 108 33.02 2.26 -14.23
CA GLY A 108 33.79 3.23 -13.46
C GLY A 108 33.71 3.05 -11.93
N ARG A 109 32.76 2.26 -11.43
CA ARG A 109 32.65 1.94 -10.00
C ARG A 109 33.27 0.57 -9.77
N THR A 110 34.44 0.53 -9.11
CA THR A 110 34.87 -0.68 -8.39
C THR A 110 33.70 -1.12 -7.53
N GLN A 111 33.08 -2.25 -7.87
CA GLN A 111 31.95 -2.79 -7.11
C GLN A 111 32.45 -3.13 -5.70
N LYS A 112 32.38 -2.15 -4.80
CA LYS A 112 32.33 -2.43 -3.37
C LYS A 112 31.13 -3.34 -3.22
N LYS A 113 31.37 -4.57 -2.78
CA LYS A 113 30.30 -5.50 -2.42
C LYS A 113 29.47 -4.79 -1.35
N ILE A 114 28.32 -4.26 -1.75
CA ILE A 114 27.39 -3.64 -0.81
C ILE A 114 26.82 -4.82 -0.03
N GLU A 115 27.24 -4.97 1.23
CA GLU A 115 26.50 -5.83 2.15
C GLU A 115 25.15 -5.16 2.38
N ILE A 116 24.13 -5.72 1.75
CA ILE A 116 22.74 -5.32 1.97
C ILE A 116 22.33 -6.00 3.28
N ASP A 117 21.90 -5.21 4.25
CA ASP A 117 21.31 -5.72 5.48
C ASP A 117 19.96 -6.41 5.16
N PRO A 118 19.84 -7.75 5.33
CA PRO A 118 18.61 -8.47 5.00
C PRO A 118 17.41 -7.99 5.82
N PHE A 119 17.64 -7.48 7.02
CA PHE A 119 16.58 -6.90 7.84
C PHE A 119 16.05 -5.62 7.21
N LEU A 120 16.92 -4.69 6.84
CA LEU A 120 16.53 -3.46 6.15
C LEU A 120 15.80 -3.73 4.83
N GLU A 121 16.27 -4.71 4.04
CA GLU A 121 15.61 -5.13 2.80
C GLU A 121 14.20 -5.66 3.05
N SER A 122 14.04 -6.53 4.06
CA SER A 122 12.73 -7.06 4.45
C SER A 122 11.78 -5.95 4.89
N MET A 123 12.28 -4.98 5.67
CA MET A 123 11.46 -3.87 6.16
C MET A 123 11.08 -2.90 5.04
N PHE A 124 11.97 -2.69 4.06
CA PHE A 124 11.66 -1.97 2.84
C PHE A 124 10.54 -2.64 2.04
N PHE A 125 10.63 -3.96 1.85
CA PHE A 125 9.57 -4.73 1.19
C PHE A 125 8.23 -4.63 1.94
N LEU A 126 8.24 -4.88 3.25
CA LEU A 126 7.02 -4.84 4.07
C LEU A 126 6.39 -3.45 4.11
N ARG A 127 7.20 -2.39 4.02
CA ARG A 127 6.72 -1.02 3.96
C ARG A 127 6.08 -0.67 2.61
N ILE A 128 6.58 -1.22 1.51
CA ILE A 128 5.90 -1.12 0.19
C ILE A 128 4.58 -1.89 0.22
N ALA A 129 4.59 -3.13 0.73
CA ALA A 129 3.39 -3.94 0.86
C ALA A 129 2.32 -3.21 1.69
N HIS A 130 2.72 -2.57 2.79
CA HIS A 130 1.84 -1.75 3.62
C HIS A 130 1.11 -0.66 2.83
N GLU A 131 1.82 0.08 1.96
CA GLU A 131 1.18 1.14 1.14
C GLU A 131 0.20 0.57 0.15
N PHE A 132 0.55 -0.57 -0.44
CA PHE A 132 -0.32 -1.25 -1.39
C PHE A 132 -1.60 -1.74 -0.71
N ASP A 133 -1.48 -2.40 0.45
CA ASP A 133 -2.63 -2.87 1.23
C ASP A 133 -3.56 -1.72 1.63
N LEU A 134 -2.99 -0.59 2.07
CA LEU A 134 -3.76 0.61 2.42
C LEU A 134 -4.47 1.20 1.20
N GLN A 135 -3.80 1.29 0.06
CA GLN A 135 -4.42 1.75 -1.20
C GLN A 135 -5.54 0.81 -1.66
N GLN A 136 -5.32 -0.49 -1.54
CA GLN A 136 -6.30 -1.50 -1.91
C GLN A 136 -7.56 -1.41 -1.04
N ASP A 137 -7.41 -1.28 0.28
CA ASP A 137 -8.55 -1.10 1.19
C ASP A 137 -9.35 0.17 0.89
N LEU A 138 -8.65 1.29 0.59
CA LEU A 138 -9.30 2.52 0.16
C LEU A 138 -10.09 2.37 -1.14
N ILE A 139 -9.55 1.63 -2.12
CA ILE A 139 -10.24 1.35 -3.38
C ILE A 139 -11.48 0.49 -3.13
N ASP A 140 -11.33 -0.59 -2.36
CA ASP A 140 -12.42 -1.52 -2.06
C ASP A 140 -13.55 -0.83 -1.29
N SER A 141 -13.20 0.05 -0.34
CA SER A 141 -14.17 0.88 0.39
C SER A 141 -14.98 1.77 -0.55
N LYS A 142 -14.31 2.52 -1.45
CA LYS A 142 -14.96 3.38 -2.44
C LYS A 142 -15.84 2.62 -3.42
N LEU A 143 -15.39 1.45 -3.89
CA LEU A 143 -16.18 0.60 -4.78
C LEU A 143 -17.45 0.09 -4.08
N ASN A 144 -17.36 -0.23 -2.79
CA ASN A 144 -18.52 -0.65 -2.00
C ASN A 144 -19.51 0.51 -1.78
N GLU A 145 -19.04 1.75 -1.60
CA GLU A 145 -19.91 2.93 -1.56
C GLU A 145 -20.65 3.14 -2.88
N ILE A 146 -19.96 3.03 -4.02
CA ILE A 146 -20.58 3.14 -5.35
C ILE A 146 -21.66 2.07 -5.54
N LYS A 147 -21.38 0.82 -5.18
CA LYS A 147 -22.37 -0.27 -5.26
C LYS A 147 -23.61 0.00 -4.39
N LYS A 148 -23.43 0.59 -3.20
CA LYS A 148 -24.55 0.98 -2.34
C LYS A 148 -25.38 2.09 -2.98
N LEU A 149 -24.74 3.11 -3.55
CA LEU A 149 -25.43 4.19 -4.26
C LEU A 149 -26.20 3.66 -5.47
N GLU A 150 -25.58 2.80 -6.28
CA GLU A 150 -26.23 2.15 -7.41
C GLU A 150 -27.45 1.33 -6.95
N SER A 151 -27.29 0.50 -5.91
CA SER A 151 -28.40 -0.27 -5.36
C SER A 151 -29.54 0.62 -4.85
N ASN A 152 -29.23 1.75 -4.22
CA ASN A 152 -30.24 2.68 -3.72
C ASN A 152 -30.96 3.38 -4.87
N LEU A 153 -30.23 3.82 -5.90
CA LEU A 153 -30.81 4.41 -7.11
C LEU A 153 -31.77 3.44 -7.81
N TYR A 154 -31.40 2.16 -7.93
CA TYR A 154 -32.29 1.16 -8.52
C TYR A 154 -33.54 0.91 -7.68
N LYS A 155 -33.44 0.93 -6.35
CA LYS A 155 -34.61 0.82 -5.46
C LYS A 155 -35.54 2.02 -5.61
N GLU A 156 -34.99 3.22 -5.66
CA GLU A 156 -35.74 4.47 -5.86
C GLU A 156 -36.46 4.47 -7.22
N LEU A 157 -35.76 4.10 -8.30
CA LEU A 157 -36.33 4.01 -9.65
C LEU A 157 -37.42 2.94 -9.78
N ARG A 158 -37.35 1.85 -9.00
CA ARG A 158 -38.38 0.80 -8.97
C ARG A 158 -39.56 1.15 -8.04
N GLY A 159 -39.50 2.27 -7.33
CA GLY A 159 -40.51 2.64 -6.34
C GLY A 159 -40.53 1.71 -5.13
N GLU A 160 -39.45 0.97 -4.87
CA GLU A 160 -39.35 0.04 -3.72
C GLU A 160 -39.16 0.79 -2.38
N ASP A 161 -39.02 2.12 -2.40
CA ASP A 161 -39.10 3.01 -1.23
C ASP A 161 -40.56 3.32 -0.84
N GLU A 162 -41.39 2.28 -0.68
CA GLU A 162 -42.79 2.38 -0.21
C GLU A 162 -42.91 2.58 1.33
N SER A 163 -42.04 3.39 1.95
CA SER A 163 -42.24 3.79 3.36
C SER A 163 -42.74 5.22 3.55
N ILE A 164 -42.89 6.00 2.46
CA ILE A 164 -43.28 7.43 2.56
C ILE A 164 -44.80 7.65 2.43
N TYR A 165 -45.57 6.67 1.92
CA TYR A 165 -47.00 6.88 1.60
C TYR A 165 -48.02 6.28 2.58
N MET A 166 -47.62 5.72 3.73
CA MET A 166 -48.55 5.24 4.77
C MET A 166 -48.58 6.10 6.04
N LYS A 167 -48.86 7.39 5.89
CA LYS A 167 -49.52 8.18 6.95
C LYS A 167 -50.64 9.03 6.35
N LYS A 168 -51.86 8.50 6.43
CA LYS A 168 -53.10 9.29 6.44
C LYS A 168 -53.90 8.89 7.67
#